data_AF-A0A2R6IE83-F1
#
_entry.id   AF-A0A2R6IE83-F1
#
_cell.length_a   1.000
_cell.length_b   1.000
_cell.length_c   1.000
_cell.angle_alpha   90.00
_cell.angle_beta   90.00
_cell.angle_gamma   90.00
#
_symmetry.space_group_name_H-M   'P 1'
#
loop_
_entity.id
_entity.type
_entity.pdbx_description
1 polymer ?
#
loop_
_entity_poly.entity_id
_entity_poly.type
_entity_poly.pdbx_seq_one_letter_code
_entity_poly.pdbx_strand_id
1 'polypeptide(L)' 'MSEALLGSAVEILTVVAYAAVTAVLTVAGVLAEQAGIAAVGSDLVLGVWLLGMGTVALVGAYLLATGRLLPRVRALAAGR' A
#
# COMPACT_ATOMS: atom_id res chain seq x y z
N MET A 1 4.80 33.69 -2.61
CA MET A 1 3.96 33.11 -1.54
C MET A 1 3.05 32.00 -2.07
N SER A 2 2.39 32.19 -3.22
CA SER A 2 1.52 31.19 -3.86
C SER A 2 2.23 29.89 -4.27
N GLU A 3 3.44 29.97 -4.84
CA GLU A 3 4.22 28.77 -5.24
C GLU A 3 4.61 27.87 -4.07
N ALA A 4 4.96 28.43 -2.91
CA ALA A 4 5.30 27.65 -1.73
C ALA A 4 4.07 26.89 -1.18
N LEU A 5 2.89 27.55 -1.20
CA LEU A 5 1.63 26.93 -0.79
C LEU A 5 1.21 25.82 -1.77
N LEU A 6 1.37 26.04 -3.07
CA LEU A 6 1.07 25.03 -4.10
C LEU A 6 2.01 23.83 -3.98
N GLY A 7 3.32 24.06 -3.79
CA GLY A 7 4.29 22.98 -3.59
C GLY A 7 3.95 22.10 -2.38
N SER A 8 3.60 22.73 -1.25
CA SER A 8 3.22 22.00 -0.03
C SER A 8 1.89 21.25 -0.20
N ALA A 9 0.90 21.84 -0.87
CA ALA A 9 -0.37 21.17 -1.17
C ALA A 9 -0.19 19.93 -2.06
N VAL A 10 0.66 20.02 -3.09
CA VAL A 10 0.98 18.90 -3.98
C VAL A 10 1.71 17.78 -3.23
N GLU A 11 2.63 18.11 -2.33
CA GLU A 11 3.33 17.11 -1.53
C GLU A 11 2.37 16.37 -0.58
N ILE A 12 1.47 17.09 0.09
CA ILE A 12 0.43 16.49 0.95
C ILE A 12 -0.47 15.57 0.13
N LEU A 13 -0.93 16.02 -1.04
CA LEU A 13 -1.76 15.21 -1.93
C LEU A 13 -1.02 13.94 -2.37
N THR A 14 0.27 14.05 -2.66
CA THR A 14 1.12 12.92 -3.06
C THR A 14 1.25 11.91 -1.92
N VAL A 15 1.44 12.37 -0.68
CA VAL A 15 1.47 11.51 0.51
C VAL A 15 0.13 10.81 0.73
N VAL A 16 -0.99 11.52 0.61
CA VAL A 16 -2.33 10.93 0.73
C VAL A 16 -2.55 9.87 -0.35
N ALA A 17 -2.16 10.14 -1.60
CA ALA A 17 -2.27 9.17 -2.69
C ALA A 17 -1.45 7.90 -2.41
N TYR A 18 -0.19 8.03 -1.98
CA TYR A 18 0.62 6.87 -1.61
C TYR A 18 0.07 6.11 -0.41
N ALA A 19 -0.46 6.82 0.59
CA ALA A 19 -1.12 6.19 1.75
C ALA A 19 -2.35 5.40 1.32
N ALA A 20 -3.19 5.97 0.46
CA ALA A 20 -4.38 5.32 -0.06
C ALA A 20 -4.03 4.04 -0.84
N VAL A 21 -3.07 4.11 -1.78
CA VAL A 21 -2.64 2.93 -2.54
C VAL A 21 -2.05 1.86 -1.63
N THR A 22 -1.22 2.26 -0.66
CA THR A 22 -0.65 1.33 0.33
C THR A 22 -1.75 0.63 1.13
N ALA A 23 -2.76 1.37 1.58
CA ALA A 23 -3.89 0.83 2.34
C ALA A 23 -4.71 -0.14 1.49
N VAL A 24 -5.02 0.21 0.23
CA VAL A 24 -5.74 -0.66 -0.70
C VAL A 24 -4.99 -1.96 -0.94
N LEU A 25 -3.69 -1.90 -1.25
CA LEU A 25 -2.87 -3.10 -1.44
C LEU A 25 -2.82 -3.97 -0.18
N THR A 26 -2.73 -3.35 0.99
CA THR A 26 -2.72 -4.07 2.28
C THR A 26 -4.03 -4.81 2.49
N VAL A 27 -5.17 -4.12 2.35
CA VAL A 27 -6.50 -4.72 2.52
C VAL A 27 -6.75 -5.81 1.50
N ALA A 28 -6.49 -5.54 0.22
CA ALA A 28 -6.65 -6.52 -0.85
C ALA A 28 -5.76 -7.75 -0.62
N GLY A 29 -4.51 -7.55 -0.20
CA GLY A 29 -3.58 -8.63 0.12
C GLY A 29 -4.09 -9.50 1.27
N VAL A 30 -4.51 -8.90 2.38
CA VAL A 30 -5.09 -9.63 3.52
C VAL A 30 -6.34 -10.41 3.12
N LEU A 31 -7.23 -9.82 2.33
CA LEU A 31 -8.44 -10.50 1.85
C LEU A 31 -8.11 -11.67 0.92
N ALA A 32 -7.12 -11.50 0.04
CA ALA A 32 -6.65 -12.57 -0.84
C ALA A 32 -6.02 -13.72 -0.06
N GLU A 33 -5.22 -13.45 0.98
CA GLU A 33 -4.69 -14.47 1.88
C GLU A 33 -5.82 -15.25 2.58
N GLN A 34 -6.81 -14.55 3.15
CA GLN A 34 -7.96 -15.19 3.80
C GLN A 34 -8.76 -16.06 2.83
N ALA A 35 -9.04 -15.55 1.63
CA ALA A 35 -9.74 -16.31 0.59
C ALA A 35 -8.91 -17.52 0.13
N GLY A 36 -7.59 -17.37 0.02
CA GLY A 36 -6.67 -18.46 -0.32
C GLY A 36 -6.70 -19.57 0.71
N ILE A 37 -6.55 -19.24 2.00
CA ILE A 37 -6.63 -20.21 3.11
C ILE A 37 -7.96 -20.98 3.07
N ALA A 38 -9.08 -20.27 2.85
CA ALA A 38 -10.40 -20.90 2.76
C ALA A 38 -10.54 -21.82 1.54
N ALA A 39 -9.90 -21.48 0.41
CA ALA A 39 -9.98 -22.23 -0.83
C ALA A 39 -9.05 -23.46 -0.88
N VAL A 40 -7.94 -23.51 -0.12
CA VAL A 40 -7.01 -24.66 -0.14
C VAL A 40 -7.71 -26.00 0.15
N GLY A 41 -8.77 -25.99 0.96
CA GLY A 41 -9.55 -27.20 1.28
C GLY A 41 -10.48 -27.69 0.16
N SER A 42 -10.84 -26.84 -0.80
CA SER A 42 -11.79 -27.18 -1.88
C SER A 42 -11.14 -27.16 -3.27
N ASP A 43 -10.26 -26.19 -3.53
CA ASP A 43 -9.48 -26.03 -4.75
C ASP A 43 -8.07 -25.56 -4.39
N LEU A 44 -7.13 -26.51 -4.37
CA LEU A 44 -5.74 -26.25 -4.02
C LEU A 44 -5.07 -25.27 -4.98
N VAL A 45 -5.36 -25.33 -6.28
CA VAL A 45 -4.71 -24.50 -7.29
C VAL A 45 -5.14 -23.05 -7.11
N LEU A 46 -6.45 -22.81 -6.98
CA LEU A 46 -6.99 -21.48 -6.69
C LEU A 46 -6.50 -20.95 -5.33
N GLY A 47 -6.52 -21.80 -4.29
CA GLY A 47 -6.06 -21.42 -2.96
C GLY A 47 -4.61 -20.94 -2.96
N VAL A 48 -3.70 -21.72 -3.54
CA VAL A 48 -2.27 -21.36 -3.63
C VAL A 48 -2.07 -20.10 -4.48
N TRP A 49 -2.82 -19.94 -5.57
CA TRP A 49 -2.75 -18.72 -6.39
C TRP A 49 -3.15 -17.47 -5.60
N LEU A 50 -4.26 -17.54 -4.84
CA LEU A 50 -4.75 -16.43 -4.02
C LEU A 50 -3.77 -16.07 -2.90
N LEU A 51 -3.17 -17.07 -2.23
CA LEU A 51 -2.09 -16.85 -1.26
C LEU A 51 -0.90 -16.14 -1.91
N GLY A 52 -0.44 -16.64 -3.07
CA GLY A 52 0.65 -16.00 -3.81
C GLY A 52 0.37 -14.54 -4.16
N MET A 53 -0.83 -14.25 -4.68
CA MET A 53 -1.24 -12.88 -5.01
C MET A 53 -1.40 -12.00 -3.77
N GLY A 54 -1.90 -12.55 -2.66
CA GLY A 54 -2.00 -11.87 -1.37
C GLY A 54 -0.63 -11.44 -0.87
N THR A 55 0.33 -12.36 -0.88
CA THR A 55 1.71 -12.10 -0.49
C THR A 55 2.35 -11.04 -1.39
N VAL A 56 2.17 -11.11 -2.71
CA VAL A 56 2.67 -10.10 -3.64
C VAL A 56 2.09 -8.71 -3.35
N ALA A 57 0.78 -8.61 -3.09
CA ALA A 57 0.14 -7.35 -2.75
C ALA A 57 0.68 -6.76 -1.43
N LEU A 58 0.88 -7.60 -0.41
CA LEU A 58 1.44 -7.17 0.88
C LEU A 58 2.89 -6.72 0.76
N VAL A 59 3.72 -7.44 0.02
CA VAL A 59 5.10 -7.03 -0.26
C VAL A 59 5.13 -5.72 -1.04
N GLY A 60 4.26 -5.57 -2.04
CA GLY A 60 4.09 -4.32 -2.78
C GLY A 60 3.70 -3.16 -1.87
N ALA A 61 2.74 -3.37 -0.97
CA ALA A 61 2.35 -2.38 0.04
C ALA A 61 3.52 -2.01 0.95
N TYR A 62 4.28 -2.99 1.43
CA TYR A 62 5.45 -2.76 2.28
C TYR A 62 6.54 -1.95 1.58
N LEU A 63 6.88 -2.30 0.34
CA LEU A 63 7.88 -1.57 -0.45
C LEU A 63 7.42 -0.14 -0.76
N LEU A 64 6.13 0.06 -1.05
CA LEU A 64 5.56 1.39 -1.27
C LEU A 64 5.58 2.22 0.02
N ALA A 65 5.18 1.62 1.14
CA ALA A 65 5.16 2.24 2.44
C ALA A 65 6.56 2.71 2.84
N THR A 66 7.56 1.84 2.75
CA THR A 66 8.93 2.12 3.21
C THR A 66 9.73 2.95 2.22
N GLY A 67 9.56 2.72 0.91
CA GLY A 67 10.33 3.39 -0.13
C GLY A 67 9.78 4.74 -0.56
N ARG A 68 8.46 4.97 -0.46
CA ARG A 68 7.83 6.20 -0.96
C ARG A 68 7.07 6.98 0.10
N LEU A 69 6.23 6.31 0.89
CA LEU A 69 5.33 6.99 1.83
C LEU A 69 6.07 7.49 3.07
N LEU A 70 6.75 6.61 3.80
CA LEU A 70 7.39 6.90 5.08
C LEU A 70 8.45 8.02 4.98
N PRO A 71 9.31 8.07 3.95
CA PRO A 71 10.25 9.17 3.79
C PRO A 71 9.56 10.52 3.60
N ARG A 72 8.46 10.57 2.82
CA ARG A 72 7.71 11.81 2.57
C ARG A 72 6.94 12.27 3.80
N VAL A 73 6.29 11.34 4.51
CA VAL A 73 5.64 11.63 5.79
C VAL A 73 6.63 12.21 6.80
N ARG A 74 7.85 11.65 6.87
CA ARG A 74 8.91 12.16 7.74
C ARG A 74 9.42 13.55 7.31
N ALA A 75 9.53 13.80 6.00
CA ALA A 75 9.91 15.12 5.49
C ALA A 75 8.87 16.19 5.87
N LEU A 76 7.59 15.91 5.60
CA LEU A 76 6.47 16.79 5.98
C LEU A 76 6.43 17.04 7.49
N ALA A 77 6.60 16.00 8.31
CA ALA A 77 6.61 16.13 9.76
C ALA A 77 7.80 16.95 10.28
N ALA A 78 8.93 16.95 9.55
CA ALA A 78 10.10 17.76 9.88
C ALA A 78 9.99 19.22 9.40
N GLY A 79 8.87 19.63 8.79
CA GLY A 79 8.65 20.98 8.27
C GLY A 79 9.53 21.33 7.07
N ARG A 80 9.96 20.32 6.30
CA ARG A 80 10.71 20.47 5.04
C ARG A 80 9.84 20.05 3.87
#